data_AF-A0A1V2B836-F1
#
_entry.id   AF-A0A1V2B836-F1
#
_cell.length_a   1.000
_cell.length_b   1.000
_cell.length_c   1.000
_cell.angle_alpha   90.00
_cell.angle_beta   90.00
_cell.angle_gamma   90.00
#
_symmetry.space_group_name_H-M   'P 1'
#
loop_
_entity.id
_entity.type
_entity.pdbx_description
1 polymer ?
#
loop_
_entity_poly.entity_id
_entity_poly.type
_entity_poly.pdbx_seq_one_letter_code
_entity_poly.pdbx_strand_id
1 'polypeptide(L)'
;MLEQVMLKLVRKERIYQGHNYAPSVGAIDSQSVKKSAFVSIETGIDGGKHINGRKRHLAVDSLGLPIAIYIVMYLFCRGTFHHNQKL
;
A
#
# COMPACT_ATOMS: atom_id res chain seq x y z
N MET A 1 -14.96 -5.07 5.80
CA MET A 1 -14.78 -6.26 6.67
C MET A 1 -13.33 -6.38 7.18
N LEU A 2 -12.30 -6.26 6.32
CA LEU A 2 -10.88 -6.31 6.73
C LEU A 2 -10.44 -5.24 7.74
N GLU A 3 -10.88 -3.99 7.58
CA GLU A 3 -10.51 -2.90 8.51
C GLU A 3 -10.93 -3.17 9.95
N GLN A 4 -12.12 -3.75 10.14
CA GLN A 4 -12.64 -4.09 11.47
C GLN A 4 -11.79 -5.16 12.17
N VAL A 5 -11.31 -6.15 11.42
CA VAL A 5 -10.43 -7.19 11.95
C VAL A 5 -9.07 -6.60 12.32
N MET A 6 -8.47 -5.81 11.42
CA MET A 6 -7.18 -5.16 11.63
C MET A 6 -7.22 -4.27 12.87
N LEU A 7 -8.18 -3.34 12.96
CA LEU A 7 -8.30 -2.44 14.09
C LEU A 7 -8.51 -3.17 15.41
N LYS A 8 -9.26 -4.29 15.40
CA LYS A 8 -9.47 -5.09 16.62
C LYS A 8 -8.19 -5.76 17.09
N LEU A 9 -7.38 -6.30 16.18
CA LEU A 9 -6.10 -6.91 16.52
C LEU A 9 -5.09 -5.88 16.99
N VAL A 10 -4.98 -4.75 16.28
CA VAL A 10 -4.11 -3.62 16.65
C VAL A 10 -4.44 -3.10 18.04
N ARG A 11 -5.72 -2.86 18.34
CA ARG A 11 -6.14 -2.41 19.67
C ARG A 11 -5.77 -3.40 20.77
N LYS A 12 -5.93 -4.70 20.53
CA LYS A 12 -5.54 -5.74 21.50
C LYS A 12 -4.04 -5.74 21.74
N GLU A 13 -3.25 -5.68 20.66
CA GLU A 13 -1.80 -5.67 20.75
C GLU A 13 -1.28 -4.43 21.48
N ARG A 14 -1.85 -3.25 21.19
CA ARG A 14 -1.50 -2.00 21.90
C ARG A 14 -1.75 -2.10 23.40
N ILE A 15 -2.90 -2.62 23.80
CA ILE A 15 -3.24 -2.81 25.22
C ILE A 15 -2.29 -3.83 25.85
N TYR A 16 -1.96 -4.91 25.14
CA TYR A 16 -1.02 -5.93 25.60
C TYR A 16 0.38 -5.35 25.87
N GLN A 17 0.83 -4.42 25.02
CA GLN A 17 2.09 -3.68 25.20
C GLN A 17 1.99 -2.51 26.19
N GLY A 18 0.86 -2.33 26.90
CA GLY A 18 0.69 -1.27 27.90
C GLY A 18 0.40 0.12 27.33
N HIS A 19 0.04 0.23 26.05
CA HIS A 19 -0.32 1.48 25.39
C HIS A 19 -1.85 1.69 25.32
N ASN A 20 -2.26 2.94 25.10
CA ASN A 20 -3.66 3.27 24.82
C ASN A 20 -4.14 2.56 23.54
N TYR A 21 -5.39 2.09 23.52
CA TYR A 21 -6.02 1.44 22.37
C TYR A 21 -6.00 2.32 21.12
N ALA A 22 -6.07 3.64 21.29
CA ALA A 22 -5.95 4.61 20.22
C ALA A 22 -4.47 5.03 20.06
N PRO A 23 -3.92 5.01 18.84
CA PRO A 23 -2.58 5.52 18.57
C PRO A 23 -2.55 7.05 18.67
N SER A 24 -1.46 7.60 19.22
CA SER A 24 -1.25 9.06 19.33
C SER A 24 -0.55 9.66 18.11
N VAL A 25 0.24 8.85 17.39
CA VAL A 25 0.98 9.26 16.20
C VAL A 25 0.94 8.12 15.19
N GLY A 26 1.00 8.47 13.91
CA GLY A 26 1.13 7.52 12.81
C GLY A 26 2.03 8.04 11.70
N ALA A 27 2.65 7.11 10.98
CA ALA A 27 3.45 7.37 9.79
C ALA A 27 2.72 6.84 8.56
N ILE A 28 2.73 7.62 7.48
CA ILE A 28 2.10 7.25 6.21
C ILE A 28 3.17 7.22 5.12
N ASP A 29 3.27 6.12 4.41
CA ASP A 29 4.13 6.01 3.23
C ASP A 29 3.37 5.42 2.05
N SER A 30 3.92 5.66 0.85
CA SER A 30 3.42 5.09 -0.38
C SER A 30 4.51 4.37 -1.18
N GLN A 31 4.28 3.09 -1.44
CA GLN A 31 5.19 2.23 -2.17
C GLN A 31 4.56 1.79 -3.50
N SER A 32 5.32 1.95 -4.58
CA SER A 32 4.94 1.47 -5.91
C SER A 32 5.65 0.15 -6.16
N VAL A 33 4.88 -0.90 -6.40
CA VAL A 33 5.38 -2.27 -6.58
C VAL A 33 5.19 -2.67 -8.03
N LYS A 34 6.29 -3.11 -8.67
CA LYS A 34 6.28 -3.56 -10.06
C LYS A 34 5.42 -4.81 -10.23
N LYS A 35 4.68 -4.89 -11.33
CA LYS A 35 3.91 -6.10 -11.65
C LYS A 35 4.82 -7.26 -12.08
N SER A 36 4.39 -8.49 -11.79
CA SER A 36 5.03 -9.69 -12.34
C SER A 36 4.75 -9.79 -13.85
N ALA A 37 5.71 -10.37 -14.58
CA ALA A 37 5.63 -10.54 -16.04
C ALA A 37 4.41 -11.36 -16.47
N PHE A 38 3.93 -12.26 -15.62
CA PHE A 38 2.81 -13.18 -15.93
C PHE A 38 1.43 -12.61 -15.51
N VAL A 39 1.35 -11.38 -15.03
CA VAL A 39 0.09 -10.74 -14.62
C VAL A 39 -0.51 -9.94 -15.78
N SER A 40 -1.64 -10.43 -16.30
CA SER A 40 -2.45 -9.80 -17.35
C SER A 40 -3.40 -8.72 -16.84
N ILE A 41 -3.50 -8.54 -15.51
CA ILE A 41 -4.36 -7.52 -14.88
C ILE A 41 -3.84 -6.12 -15.24
N GLU A 42 -4.76 -5.22 -15.59
CA GLU A 42 -4.43 -3.82 -15.88
C GLU A 42 -3.80 -3.13 -14.66
N THR A 43 -2.75 -2.35 -14.89
CA THR A 43 -1.98 -1.62 -13.87
C THR A 43 -1.69 -0.20 -14.34
N GLY A 44 -1.30 0.65 -13.39
CA GLY A 44 -0.95 2.05 -13.65
C GLY A 44 0.56 2.25 -13.65
N ILE A 45 1.01 3.36 -14.23
CA ILE A 45 2.42 3.76 -14.20
C ILE A 45 2.61 4.85 -13.15
N ASP A 46 3.49 4.61 -12.18
CA ASP A 46 4.02 5.67 -11.31
C ASP A 46 5.11 6.41 -12.08
N GLY A 47 4.77 7.57 -12.65
CA GLY A 47 5.69 8.39 -13.46
C GLY A 47 6.87 8.96 -12.68
N GLY A 48 6.75 9.12 -11.35
CA GLY A 48 7.86 9.60 -10.53
C GLY A 48 8.91 8.52 -10.24
N LYS A 49 8.51 7.25 -10.27
CA LYS A 49 9.38 6.10 -10.02
C LYS A 49 9.68 5.28 -11.28
N HIS A 50 9.01 5.60 -12.39
CA HIS A 50 9.02 4.82 -13.62
C HIS A 50 8.70 3.33 -13.38
N ILE A 51 7.72 3.04 -12.52
CA ILE A 51 7.31 1.67 -12.21
C ILE A 51 5.93 1.41 -12.81
N ASN A 52 5.84 0.39 -13.67
CA ASN A 52 4.55 -0.17 -14.07
C ASN A 52 4.05 -1.17 -13.04
N GLY A 53 2.98 -0.84 -12.32
CA GLY A 53 2.46 -1.70 -11.28
C GLY A 53 1.35 -1.09 -10.43
N ARG A 54 1.40 -1.35 -9.13
CA ARG A 54 0.38 -0.92 -8.17
C ARG A 54 1.03 -0.09 -7.07
N LYS A 55 0.42 1.04 -6.72
CA LYS A 55 0.81 1.79 -5.52
C LYS A 55 -0.02 1.34 -4.33
N ARG A 56 0.65 1.10 -3.22
CA ARG A 56 0.06 0.82 -1.92
C ARG A 56 0.42 1.96 -0.99
N HIS A 57 -0.57 2.44 -0.26
CA HIS A 57 -0.44 3.36 0.84
C HIS A 57 -0.59 2.56 2.13
N LEU A 58 0.35 2.74 3.05
CA LEU A 58 0.34 2.11 4.35
C LEU A 58 0.45 3.19 5.41
N ALA A 59 -0.48 3.16 6.35
CA ALA A 59 -0.42 3.93 7.58
C ALA A 59 -0.12 2.99 8.74
N VAL A 60 0.91 3.31 9.53
CA VAL A 60 1.30 2.55 10.73
C VAL A 60 1.27 3.45 11.96
N ASP A 61 1.08 2.86 13.13
CA ASP A 61 1.18 3.56 14.40
C ASP A 61 2.64 3.67 14.91
N SER A 62 2.81 4.25 16.09
CA SER A 62 4.09 4.38 16.80
C SER A 62 4.80 3.05 17.12
N LEU A 63 4.06 1.94 17.16
CA LEU A 63 4.58 0.59 17.42
C LEU A 63 4.82 -0.19 16.11
N GLY A 64 4.58 0.44 14.95
CA GLY A 64 4.66 -0.19 13.64
C GLY A 64 3.44 -1.03 13.27
N LEU A 65 2.35 -0.97 14.03
CA LEU A 65 1.12 -1.71 13.76
C LEU A 65 0.32 -1.01 12.65
N PRO A 66 -0.23 -1.76 11.67
CA PRO A 66 -0.97 -1.17 10.56
C PRO A 66 -2.32 -0.60 11.01
N ILE A 67 -2.59 0.66 10.68
CA ILE A 67 -3.88 1.33 10.96
C ILE A 67 -4.75 1.39 9.71
N ALA A 68 -4.14 1.58 8.53
CA ALA A 68 -4.85 1.65 7.26
C ALA A 68 -3.98 1.14 6.11
N ILE A 69 -4.61 0.45 5.16
CA ILE A 69 -3.99 -0.05 3.94
C ILE A 69 -4.89 0.34 2.78
N TYR A 70 -4.34 1.05 1.80
CA TYR A 70 -5.09 1.47 0.63
C TYR A 70 -4.29 1.18 -0.64
N ILE A 71 -4.93 0.60 -1.65
CA ILE A 71 -4.27 0.22 -2.90
C ILE A 71 -4.94 0.99 -4.03
N VAL A 72 -4.14 1.74 -4.77
CA VAL A 72 -4.59 2.53 -5.92
C VAL A 72 -3.85 2.14 -7.18
N MET A 73 -4.48 2.46 -8.30
CA MET A 73 -3.85 2.44 -9.61
C MET A 73 -3.45 3.88 -9.97
N TYR A 74 -2.25 4.07 -10.52
CA TYR A 74 -1.89 5.31 -11.21
C TYR A 74 -2.41 5.33 -12.64
N LEU A 75 -2.20 6.45 -13.36
CA LEU A 75 -2.70 6.68 -14.72
C LEU A 75 -2.52 5.44 -15.61
N PHE A 76 -3.62 5.06 -16.26
CA PHE A 76 -3.68 3.96 -17.18
C PHE A 76 -3.31 4.44 -18.59
N CYS A 77 -2.11 4.10 -19.06
CA CYS A 77 -1.76 4.32 -20.47
C CYS A 77 -2.39 3.22 -21.34
N ARG A 78 -3.61 3.46 -21.83
CA ARG A 78 -4.23 2.64 -22.88
C ARG A 78 -3.71 3.11 -24.24
N GLY A 79 -2.53 2.64 -24.61
CA GLY A 79 -1.95 2.90 -25.94
C GLY A 79 -0.43 3.06 -25.90
N THR A 80 0.21 2.42 -26.89
CA THR A 80 1.60 2.63 -27.35
C THR A 80 2.72 2.34 -26.36
N PHE A 81 3.06 1.08 -26.13
CA PHE A 81 4.46 0.64 -25.94
C PHE A 81 4.62 -0.79 -26.44
N HIS A 82 4.55 -0.95 -27.77
CA HIS A 82 5.32 -2.02 -28.42
C HIS A 82 6.78 -1.56 -28.45
N HIS A 83 7.67 -2.50 -28.11
CA HIS A 83 9.13 -2.40 -28.03
C HIS A 83 9.76 -1.77 -26.78
N ASN A 84 10.50 -2.63 -26.08
CA ASN A 84 11.75 -2.34 -25.36
C ASN A 84 11.73 -1.23 -24.31
N GLN A 85 11.38 -1.61 -23.07
CA GLN A 85 12.14 -1.35 -21.82
C GLN A 85 11.25 -1.80 -20.65
N LYS A 86 11.64 -2.82 -19.86
CA LYS A 86 12.55 -2.69 -18.71
C LYS A 86 12.31 -1.42 -17.87
N LEU A 87 11.06 -1.21 -17.45
CA LEU A 87 10.68 -0.37 -16.31
C LEU A 87 9.54 -1.03 -15.53
#